data_AF-A0A1J3GQ69-F1
#
_entry.id   AF-A0A1J3GQ69-F1
#
_cell.length_a   1.000
_cell.length_b   1.000
_cell.length_c   1.000
_cell.angle_alpha   90.00
_cell.angle_beta   90.00
_cell.angle_gamma   90.00
#
_symmetry.space_group_name_H-M   'P 1'
#
loop_
_entity.id
_entity.type
_entity.pdbx_description
1 polymer ?
#
loop_
_entity_poly.entity_id
_entity_poly.type
_entity_poly.pdbx_seq_one_letter_code
_entity_poly.pdbx_strand_id
1 'polypeptide(L)'
;IQSASVLLDASLGHCFIDGLNNSDTSVLYNCLRAYAAIDNTKNAEEIYRTTIVAPFIHKIISHETSADAAGTSGDELENDYEQIKQFIAKECKILLEISSTEKSGLHVFNFLANSILREVLSAIQKVKPGAFSPGRPTEFLKNYKASLDFLAYLEGYFPSRAAVTKFRTEAVCIEFMKQWNVGVYFSLRFQEIA
;
A
#
# COMPACT_ATOMS: atom_id res chain seq x y z
N ILE A 1 -8.54 -23.67 -25.20
CA ILE A 1 -8.19 -22.23 -25.10
C ILE A 1 -8.03 -21.82 -23.63
N GLN A 2 -8.99 -22.10 -22.74
CA GLN A 2 -8.86 -21.87 -21.28
C GLN A 2 -7.61 -22.48 -20.62
N SER A 3 -7.17 -23.65 -21.06
CA SER A 3 -5.95 -24.28 -20.53
C SER A 3 -4.67 -23.53 -20.90
N ALA A 4 -4.62 -22.91 -22.08
CA ALA A 4 -3.44 -22.18 -22.55
C ALA A 4 -3.28 -20.82 -21.86
N SER A 5 -4.39 -20.12 -21.57
CA SER A 5 -4.34 -18.85 -20.83
C SER A 5 -3.90 -19.05 -19.38
N VAL A 6 -4.41 -20.09 -18.71
CA VAL A 6 -4.03 -20.42 -17.32
C VAL A 6 -2.55 -20.79 -17.22
N LEU A 7 -2.04 -21.57 -18.19
CA LEU A 7 -0.62 -21.91 -18.26
C LEU A 7 0.26 -20.66 -18.50
N LEU A 8 -0.17 -19.76 -19.39
CA LEU A 8 0.54 -18.50 -19.65
C LEU A 8 0.58 -17.62 -18.40
N ASP A 9 -0.55 -17.44 -17.72
CA ASP A 9 -0.63 -16.64 -16.49
C ASP A 9 0.26 -17.22 -15.39
N ALA A 10 0.31 -18.54 -15.24
CA ALA A 10 1.17 -19.21 -14.28
C ALA A 10 2.67 -19.04 -14.63
N SER A 11 3.06 -19.26 -15.88
CA SER A 11 4.45 -19.08 -16.32
C SER A 11 4.90 -17.63 -16.20
N LEU A 12 4.05 -16.68 -16.56
CA LEU A 12 4.34 -15.25 -16.42
C LEU A 12 4.45 -14.85 -14.94
N GLY A 13 3.59 -15.40 -14.09
CA GLY A 13 3.65 -15.20 -12.64
C GLY A 13 4.96 -15.73 -12.03
N HIS A 14 5.38 -16.93 -12.39
CA HIS A 14 6.66 -17.48 -11.95
C HIS A 14 7.84 -16.61 -12.40
N CYS A 15 7.88 -16.21 -13.67
CA CYS A 15 8.92 -15.35 -14.20
C CYS A 15 8.96 -13.99 -13.49
N PHE A 16 7.79 -13.42 -13.18
CA PHE A 16 7.71 -12.16 -12.46
C PHE A 16 8.20 -12.29 -11.01
N ILE A 17 7.83 -13.36 -10.31
CA ILE A 17 8.32 -13.67 -8.96
C ILE A 17 9.85 -13.83 -8.95
N ASP A 18 10.40 -14.57 -9.91
CA ASP A 18 11.84 -14.76 -10.05
C ASP A 18 12.55 -13.42 -10.32
N GLY A 19 11.97 -12.59 -11.19
CA GLY A 19 12.46 -11.24 -11.44
C GLY A 19 12.44 -10.35 -10.18
N LEU A 20 11.40 -10.45 -9.36
CA LEU A 20 11.27 -9.70 -8.10
C LEU A 20 12.33 -10.15 -7.09
N ASN A 21 12.49 -11.45 -6.89
CA ASN A 21 13.46 -12.01 -5.92
C ASN A 21 14.91 -11.70 -6.30
N ASN A 22 15.23 -11.68 -7.59
CA ASN A 22 16.58 -11.40 -8.08
C ASN A 22 16.81 -9.92 -8.42
N SER A 23 15.79 -9.06 -8.28
CA SER A 23 15.83 -7.64 -8.71
C SER A 23 16.27 -7.45 -10.17
N ASP A 24 15.91 -8.39 -11.06
CA ASP A 24 16.27 -8.35 -12.47
C ASP A 24 15.34 -7.39 -13.24
N THR A 25 15.86 -6.20 -13.54
CA THR A 25 15.14 -5.13 -14.23
C THR A 25 14.62 -5.55 -15.61
N SER A 26 15.39 -6.36 -16.36
CA SER A 26 15.02 -6.80 -17.71
C SER A 26 13.84 -7.75 -17.65
N VAL A 27 13.91 -8.74 -16.75
CA VAL A 27 12.82 -9.71 -16.53
C VAL A 27 11.56 -8.99 -16.06
N LEU A 28 11.68 -8.09 -15.08
CA LEU A 28 10.55 -7.31 -14.56
C LEU A 28 9.88 -6.47 -15.66
N TYR A 29 10.67 -5.71 -16.43
CA TYR A 29 10.15 -4.90 -17.52
C TYR A 29 9.40 -5.74 -18.57
N ASN A 30 9.98 -6.87 -18.98
CA ASN A 30 9.36 -7.77 -19.95
C ASN A 30 8.08 -8.41 -19.40
N CYS A 31 8.08 -8.82 -18.13
CA CYS A 31 6.88 -9.36 -17.48
C CYS A 31 5.75 -8.34 -17.43
N LEU A 32 6.05 -7.10 -17.01
CA LEU A 32 5.05 -6.04 -16.95
C LEU A 32 4.51 -5.68 -18.33
N ARG A 33 5.34 -5.67 -19.38
CA ARG A 33 4.87 -5.50 -20.75
C ARG A 33 3.95 -6.62 -21.19
N ALA A 34 4.27 -7.87 -20.85
CA ALA A 34 3.40 -9.00 -21.15
C ALA A 34 2.07 -8.88 -20.42
N TYR A 35 2.06 -8.55 -19.12
CA TYR A 35 0.84 -8.32 -18.33
C TYR A 35 -0.02 -7.20 -18.92
N ALA A 36 0.60 -6.08 -19.33
CA ALA A 36 -0.11 -4.98 -19.98
C ALA A 36 -0.70 -5.40 -21.33
N ALA A 37 0.02 -6.21 -22.12
CA ALA A 37 -0.43 -6.66 -23.43
C ALA A 37 -1.64 -7.61 -23.37
N ILE A 38 -1.79 -8.37 -22.27
CA ILE A 38 -2.92 -9.29 -22.06
C ILE A 38 -4.01 -8.68 -21.15
N ASP A 39 -3.93 -7.39 -20.83
CA ASP A 39 -4.85 -6.67 -19.93
C ASP A 39 -5.02 -7.33 -18.54
N ASN A 40 -3.96 -7.99 -18.05
CA ASN A 40 -3.95 -8.68 -16.76
C ASN A 40 -3.10 -7.92 -15.73
N THR A 41 -3.30 -6.60 -15.64
CA THR A 41 -2.53 -5.72 -14.75
C THR A 41 -2.74 -6.03 -13.27
N LYS A 42 -3.98 -6.37 -12.91
CA LYS A 42 -4.39 -6.72 -11.55
C LYS A 42 -3.61 -7.91 -10.99
N ASN A 43 -3.32 -8.91 -11.83
CA ASN A 43 -2.58 -10.08 -11.38
C ASN A 43 -1.11 -9.74 -11.05
N ALA A 44 -0.47 -8.86 -11.83
CA ALA A 44 0.87 -8.39 -11.51
C ALA A 44 0.90 -7.62 -10.18
N GLU A 45 -0.10 -6.73 -9.96
CA GLU A 45 -0.25 -5.97 -8.72
C GLU A 45 -0.50 -6.89 -7.52
N GLU A 46 -1.30 -7.95 -7.70
CA GLU A 46 -1.59 -8.97 -6.69
C GLU A 46 -0.36 -9.79 -6.34
N ILE A 47 0.39 -10.27 -7.34
CA ILE A 47 1.63 -11.03 -7.13
C ILE A 47 2.65 -10.16 -6.40
N TYR A 48 2.81 -8.90 -6.81
CA TYR A 48 3.70 -7.98 -6.12
C TYR A 48 3.27 -7.75 -4.67
N ARG A 49 1.97 -7.57 -4.43
CA ARG A 49 1.40 -7.40 -3.09
C ARG A 49 1.74 -8.58 -2.20
N THR A 50 1.44 -9.79 -2.66
CA THR A 50 1.55 -11.02 -1.85
C THR A 50 2.99 -11.48 -1.67
N THR A 51 3.85 -11.28 -2.68
CA THR A 51 5.23 -11.78 -2.67
C THR A 51 6.19 -10.83 -1.93
N ILE A 52 6.08 -9.52 -2.19
CA ILE A 52 7.05 -8.53 -1.69
C ILE A 52 6.45 -7.65 -0.61
N VAL A 53 5.24 -7.12 -0.79
CA VAL A 53 4.70 -6.13 0.16
C VAL A 53 4.22 -6.81 1.46
N ALA A 54 3.37 -7.83 1.35
CA ALA A 54 2.70 -8.46 2.49
C ALA A 54 3.65 -8.99 3.58
N PRO A 55 4.75 -9.69 3.26
CA PRO A 55 5.67 -10.18 4.29
C PRO A 55 6.30 -9.05 5.11
N PHE A 56 6.65 -7.94 4.46
CA PHE A 56 7.28 -6.79 5.12
C PHE A 56 6.28 -5.97 5.93
N ILE A 57 5.12 -5.67 5.36
CA ILE A 57 4.06 -4.93 6.06
C ILE A 57 3.59 -5.69 7.30
N HIS A 58 3.34 -7.00 7.18
CA HIS A 58 3.00 -7.83 8.33
C HIS A 58 4.10 -7.84 9.40
N LYS A 59 5.37 -7.90 8.99
CA LYS A 59 6.49 -7.85 9.93
C LYS A 59 6.52 -6.52 10.70
N ILE A 60 6.37 -5.39 10.02
CA ILE A 60 6.39 -4.05 10.64
C ILE A 60 5.25 -3.91 11.65
N ILE A 61 4.01 -4.10 11.19
CA ILE A 61 2.81 -3.84 12.01
C ILE A 61 2.68 -4.85 13.17
N SER A 62 3.13 -6.11 12.99
CA SER A 62 3.06 -7.13 14.05
C SER A 62 4.16 -6.97 15.10
N HIS A 63 5.35 -6.46 14.73
CA HIS A 63 6.49 -6.41 15.65
C HIS A 63 6.28 -5.40 16.78
N GLU A 64 5.61 -4.27 16.51
CA GLU A 64 5.29 -3.27 17.54
C GLU A 64 4.26 -3.76 18.58
N THR A 65 3.45 -4.77 18.24
CA THR A 65 2.49 -5.34 19.18
C THR A 65 3.20 -6.11 20.31
N SER A 66 4.45 -6.54 20.09
CA SER A 66 5.21 -7.37 21.04
C SER A 66 6.19 -6.61 21.96
N ALA A 67 6.50 -5.34 21.66
CA ALA A 67 7.60 -4.64 22.31
C ALA A 67 7.23 -3.97 23.65
N ASP A 68 5.97 -3.63 23.90
CA ASP A 68 5.58 -2.89 25.11
C ASP A 68 4.40 -3.51 25.88
N ALA A 69 4.72 -4.43 26.79
CA ALA A 69 3.88 -4.80 27.93
C ALA A 69 3.81 -3.68 29.01
N ALA A 70 4.04 -2.42 28.61
CA ALA A 70 4.05 -1.24 29.46
C ALA A 70 3.17 -0.13 28.87
N GLY A 71 1.86 -0.40 28.79
CA GLY A 71 0.81 0.63 28.95
C GLY A 71 0.63 1.72 27.89
N THR A 72 1.42 1.77 26.81
CA THR A 72 1.28 2.81 25.76
C THR A 72 1.03 2.19 24.37
N SER A 73 -0.25 1.98 24.11
CA SER A 73 -0.91 1.94 22.80
C SER A 73 -0.25 1.13 21.66
N GLY A 74 -0.51 -0.18 21.60
CA GLY A 74 -0.20 -1.02 20.43
C GLY A 74 -0.91 -0.66 19.12
N ASP A 75 -1.59 0.50 19.05
CA ASP A 75 -2.35 1.00 17.90
C ASP A 75 -1.71 2.26 17.28
N GLU A 76 -0.53 2.71 17.71
CA GLU A 76 0.14 3.84 17.06
C GLU A 76 0.62 3.46 15.66
N LEU A 77 0.51 4.39 14.71
CA LEU A 77 0.86 4.16 13.30
C LEU A 77 2.07 4.98 12.81
N GLU A 78 2.56 5.93 13.61
CA GLU A 78 3.62 6.86 13.16
C GLU A 78 4.92 6.12 12.80
N ASN A 79 5.40 5.26 13.70
CA ASN A 79 6.61 4.48 13.47
C ASN A 79 6.41 3.37 12.44
N ASP A 80 5.22 2.74 12.39
CA ASP A 80 4.85 1.83 11.29
C ASP A 80 5.01 2.53 9.94
N TYR A 81 4.41 3.71 9.76
CA TYR A 81 4.48 4.43 8.49
C TYR A 81 5.90 4.84 8.14
N GLU A 82 6.73 5.23 9.11
CA GLU A 82 8.12 5.56 8.85
C GLU A 82 8.91 4.34 8.34
N GLN A 83 8.76 3.18 8.98
CA GLN A 83 9.37 1.93 8.50
C GLN A 83 8.84 1.53 7.11
N ILE A 84 7.55 1.73 6.85
CA ILE A 84 6.95 1.44 5.53
C ILE A 84 7.51 2.37 4.46
N LYS A 85 7.69 3.66 4.74
CA LYS A 85 8.33 4.61 3.79
C LYS A 85 9.75 4.18 3.47
N GLN A 86 10.54 3.78 4.47
CA GLN A 86 11.90 3.28 4.26
C GLN A 86 11.92 2.02 3.40
N PHE A 87 10.97 1.10 3.63
CA PHE A 87 10.78 -0.09 2.80
C PHE A 87 10.46 0.29 1.35
N ILE A 88 9.52 1.21 1.11
CA ILE A 88 9.14 1.65 -0.24
C ILE A 88 10.34 2.29 -0.95
N ALA A 89 11.07 3.17 -0.28
CA ALA A 89 12.22 3.86 -0.84
C ALA A 89 13.36 2.92 -1.25
N LYS A 90 13.47 1.75 -0.61
CA LYS A 90 14.55 0.79 -0.83
C LYS A 90 14.12 -0.39 -1.70
N GLU A 91 13.13 -1.14 -1.26
CA GLU A 91 12.75 -2.43 -1.84
C GLU A 91 11.74 -2.28 -2.99
N CYS A 92 10.91 -1.22 -2.99
CA CYS A 92 9.95 -0.97 -4.08
C CYS A 92 10.53 -0.13 -5.23
N LYS A 93 11.72 0.48 -5.04
CA LYS A 93 12.30 1.47 -5.94
C LYS A 93 12.38 0.99 -7.39
N ILE A 94 12.99 -0.17 -7.62
CA ILE A 94 13.22 -0.71 -8.97
C ILE A 94 11.89 -0.87 -9.72
N LEU A 95 10.89 -1.48 -9.09
CA LEU A 95 9.60 -1.71 -9.74
C LEU A 95 8.87 -0.40 -10.04
N LEU A 96 8.87 0.55 -9.10
CA LEU A 96 8.23 1.85 -9.27
C LEU A 96 8.89 2.69 -10.38
N GLU A 97 10.22 2.63 -10.49
CA GLU A 97 10.97 3.29 -11.58
C GLU A 97 10.64 2.66 -12.94
N ILE A 98 10.60 1.33 -13.02
CA ILE A 98 10.20 0.61 -14.24
C ILE A 98 8.78 1.01 -14.67
N SER A 99 7.80 0.98 -13.76
CA SER A 99 6.41 1.33 -14.09
C SER A 99 6.21 2.82 -14.45
N SER A 100 7.13 3.67 -14.00
CA SER A 100 7.09 5.11 -14.25
C SER A 100 7.94 5.54 -15.46
N THR A 101 8.60 4.60 -16.13
CA THR A 101 9.43 4.89 -17.31
C THR A 101 8.58 5.51 -18.42
N GLU A 102 9.00 6.68 -18.93
CA GLU A 102 8.27 7.38 -19.99
C GLU A 102 8.14 6.51 -21.25
N LYS A 103 6.98 6.61 -21.92
CA LYS A 103 6.67 5.89 -23.18
C LYS A 103 6.75 4.37 -23.08
N SER A 104 6.85 3.80 -21.87
CA SER A 104 6.88 2.36 -21.64
C SER A 104 5.52 1.69 -21.83
N GLY A 105 4.42 2.45 -21.69
CA GLY A 105 3.06 1.92 -21.60
C GLY A 105 2.73 1.29 -20.24
N LEU A 106 3.65 1.32 -19.27
CA LEU A 106 3.49 0.69 -17.95
C LEU A 106 2.77 1.59 -16.92
N HIS A 107 2.32 2.78 -17.31
CA HIS A 107 1.49 3.64 -16.46
C HIS A 107 0.07 3.09 -16.21
N VAL A 108 -0.26 1.95 -16.83
CA VAL A 108 -1.51 1.22 -16.58
C VAL A 108 -1.52 0.52 -15.21
N PHE A 109 -0.34 0.26 -14.63
CA PHE A 109 -0.19 -0.33 -13.30
C PHE A 109 -0.28 0.75 -12.22
N ASN A 110 -0.85 0.39 -11.08
CA ASN A 110 -0.94 1.22 -9.88
C ASN A 110 -0.51 0.43 -8.63
N PHE A 111 0.78 0.05 -8.59
CA PHE A 111 1.37 -0.70 -7.47
C PHE A 111 1.26 0.04 -6.12
N LEU A 112 1.31 1.38 -6.13
CA LEU A 112 1.17 2.18 -4.91
C LEU A 112 -0.22 2.01 -4.29
N ALA A 113 -1.29 2.06 -5.09
CA ALA A 113 -2.64 1.85 -4.57
C ALA A 113 -2.93 0.36 -4.33
N ASN A 114 -2.82 -0.45 -5.37
CA ASN A 114 -3.38 -1.80 -5.39
C ASN A 114 -2.52 -2.85 -4.71
N SER A 115 -1.23 -2.58 -4.54
CA SER A 115 -0.33 -3.44 -3.78
C SER A 115 0.00 -2.83 -2.42
N ILE A 116 0.61 -1.65 -2.38
CA ILE A 116 1.15 -1.08 -1.15
C ILE A 116 0.06 -0.57 -0.20
N LEU A 117 -0.72 0.43 -0.61
CA LEU A 117 -1.75 1.03 0.26
C LEU A 117 -2.81 -0.01 0.66
N ARG A 118 -3.16 -0.92 -0.26
CA ARG A 118 -4.09 -2.02 0.01
C ARG A 118 -3.60 -2.95 1.12
N GLU A 119 -2.34 -3.36 1.06
CA GLU A 119 -1.77 -4.25 2.08
C GLU A 119 -1.64 -3.54 3.43
N VAL A 120 -1.19 -2.28 3.41
CA VAL A 120 -1.10 -1.44 4.62
C VAL A 120 -2.46 -1.31 5.30
N LEU A 121 -3.51 -0.96 4.55
CA LEU A 121 -4.88 -0.86 5.07
C LEU A 121 -5.33 -2.20 5.69
N SER A 122 -5.17 -3.29 4.94
CA SER A 122 -5.56 -4.64 5.38
C SER A 122 -4.86 -5.04 6.68
N ALA A 123 -3.55 -4.82 6.77
CA ALA A 123 -2.77 -5.17 7.95
C ALA A 123 -3.13 -4.33 9.18
N ILE A 124 -3.34 -3.02 9.04
CA ILE A 124 -3.78 -2.17 10.15
C ILE A 124 -5.17 -2.60 10.64
N GLN A 125 -6.12 -2.82 9.73
CA GLN A 125 -7.48 -3.26 10.10
C GLN A 125 -7.47 -4.60 10.86
N LYS A 126 -6.53 -5.49 10.52
CA LYS A 126 -6.44 -6.81 11.12
C LYS A 126 -5.70 -6.81 12.46
N VAL A 127 -4.60 -6.06 12.57
CA VAL A 127 -3.68 -6.12 13.72
C VAL A 127 -3.90 -4.98 14.70
N LYS A 128 -4.19 -3.78 14.21
CA LYS A 128 -4.35 -2.54 14.99
C LYS A 128 -5.72 -1.88 14.73
N PRO A 129 -6.86 -2.58 14.88
CA PRO A 129 -8.18 -2.01 14.58
C PRO A 129 -8.52 -0.80 15.48
N GLY A 130 -7.92 -0.71 16.67
CA GLY A 130 -8.09 0.42 17.58
C GLY A 130 -7.47 1.72 17.07
N ALA A 131 -6.54 1.65 16.11
CA ALA A 131 -5.88 2.81 15.52
C ALA A 131 -6.85 3.81 14.87
N PHE A 132 -7.98 3.30 14.37
CA PHE A 132 -9.04 4.10 13.75
C PHE A 132 -10.15 4.51 14.72
N SER A 133 -10.05 4.18 16.02
CA SER A 133 -11.14 4.40 16.97
C SER A 133 -11.25 5.88 17.40
N PRO A 134 -12.36 6.57 17.09
CA PRO A 134 -12.55 7.96 17.53
C PRO A 134 -12.79 8.08 19.04
N GLY A 135 -13.06 6.97 19.75
CA GLY A 135 -13.20 6.92 21.21
C GLY A 135 -11.88 7.10 21.98
N ARG A 136 -10.75 7.17 21.27
CA ARG A 136 -9.42 7.51 21.79
C ARG A 136 -8.93 8.78 21.08
N PRO A 137 -9.44 9.96 21.46
CA PRO A 137 -9.34 11.15 20.60
C PRO A 137 -7.90 11.63 20.34
N THR A 138 -7.01 11.49 21.33
CA THR A 138 -5.61 11.92 21.17
C THR A 138 -4.89 11.03 20.16
N GLU A 139 -5.02 9.70 20.31
CA GLU A 139 -4.40 8.72 19.44
C GLU A 139 -5.03 8.71 18.05
N PHE A 140 -6.36 8.86 17.95
CA PHE A 140 -7.06 9.00 16.68
C PHE A 140 -6.50 10.18 15.88
N LEU A 141 -6.34 11.35 16.50
CA LEU A 141 -5.82 12.53 15.81
C LEU A 141 -4.35 12.35 15.41
N LYS A 142 -3.53 11.75 16.28
CA LYS A 142 -2.12 11.43 15.97
C LYS A 142 -2.02 10.50 14.77
N ASN A 143 -2.75 9.39 14.79
CA ASN A 143 -2.76 8.40 13.72
C ASN A 143 -3.36 8.95 12.42
N TYR A 144 -4.42 9.76 12.50
CA TYR A 144 -5.02 10.41 11.32
C TYR A 144 -4.01 11.33 10.62
N LYS A 145 -3.28 12.16 11.39
CA LYS A 145 -2.23 13.02 10.84
C LYS A 145 -1.09 12.21 10.21
N ALA A 146 -0.62 11.16 10.89
CA ALA A 146 0.42 10.28 10.35
C ALA A 146 -0.05 9.59 9.05
N SER A 147 -1.33 9.23 8.96
CA SER A 147 -1.94 8.63 7.76
C SER A 147 -2.03 9.60 6.59
N LEU A 148 -2.37 10.87 6.86
CA LEU A 148 -2.37 11.92 5.84
C LEU A 148 -0.96 12.18 5.31
N ASP A 149 0.04 12.21 6.21
CA ASP A 149 1.44 12.35 5.83
C ASP A 149 1.96 11.15 5.02
N PHE A 150 1.56 9.93 5.40
CA PHE A 150 1.85 8.73 4.62
C PHE A 150 1.22 8.77 3.22
N LEU A 151 -0.05 9.19 3.09
CA LEU A 151 -0.66 9.38 1.78
C LEU A 151 0.07 10.45 0.95
N ALA A 152 0.45 11.57 1.55
CA ALA A 152 1.21 12.62 0.88
C ALA A 152 2.57 12.10 0.38
N TYR A 153 3.23 11.22 1.15
CA TYR A 153 4.44 10.53 0.72
C TYR A 153 4.21 9.66 -0.53
N LEU A 154 3.13 8.84 -0.55
CA LEU A 154 2.77 8.05 -1.74
C LEU A 154 2.44 8.96 -2.94
N GLU A 155 1.76 10.07 -2.70
CA GLU A 155 1.44 11.06 -3.74
C GLU A 155 2.68 11.65 -4.40
N GLY A 156 3.80 11.74 -3.66
CA GLY A 156 5.09 12.22 -4.17
C GLY A 156 5.69 11.39 -5.30
N TYR A 157 5.23 10.15 -5.49
CA TYR A 157 5.67 9.29 -6.61
C TYR A 157 4.95 9.58 -7.92
N PHE A 158 3.84 10.34 -7.89
CA PHE A 158 3.08 10.64 -9.09
C PHE A 158 3.61 11.91 -9.77
N PRO A 159 3.87 11.89 -11.09
CA PRO A 159 4.56 12.98 -11.79
C PRO A 159 3.69 14.23 -12.02
N SER A 160 2.39 14.17 -11.73
CA SER A 160 1.47 15.27 -12.00
C SER A 160 0.27 15.29 -11.06
N ARG A 161 -0.33 16.47 -10.92
CA ARG A 161 -1.58 16.66 -10.15
C ARG A 161 -2.72 15.79 -10.67
N ALA A 162 -2.82 15.57 -11.98
CA ALA A 162 -3.85 14.71 -12.57
C ALA A 162 -3.66 13.24 -12.15
N ALA A 163 -2.41 12.76 -12.11
CA ALA A 163 -2.09 11.42 -11.62
C ALA A 163 -2.39 11.27 -10.12
N VAL A 164 -2.08 12.29 -9.31
CA VAL A 164 -2.48 12.34 -7.88
C VAL A 164 -4.01 12.29 -7.73
N THR A 165 -4.76 13.06 -8.53
CA THR A 165 -6.23 13.01 -8.50
C THR A 165 -6.75 11.62 -8.85
N LYS A 166 -6.17 10.95 -9.86
CA LYS A 166 -6.52 9.57 -10.20
C LYS A 166 -6.26 8.62 -9.03
N PHE A 167 -5.10 8.71 -8.39
CA PHE A 167 -4.76 7.92 -7.20
C PHE A 167 -5.78 8.10 -6.07
N ARG A 168 -6.18 9.34 -5.77
CA ARG A 168 -7.18 9.64 -4.73
C ARG A 168 -8.57 9.07 -5.03
N THR A 169 -8.88 8.81 -6.30
CA THR A 169 -10.15 8.18 -6.72
C THR A 169 -10.10 6.66 -6.75
N GLU A 170 -8.94 6.05 -6.50
CA GLU A 170 -8.84 4.59 -6.39
C GLU A 170 -9.64 4.08 -5.20
N ALA A 171 -10.33 2.95 -5.37
CA ALA A 171 -11.22 2.39 -4.37
C ALA A 171 -10.55 2.23 -2.99
N VAL A 172 -9.30 1.74 -2.99
CA VAL A 172 -8.50 1.56 -1.77
C VAL A 172 -8.16 2.87 -1.07
N CYS A 173 -7.90 3.96 -1.81
CA CYS A 173 -7.63 5.27 -1.21
C CYS A 173 -8.90 5.83 -0.55
N ILE A 174 -10.05 5.65 -1.21
CA ILE A 174 -11.35 6.04 -0.66
C ILE A 174 -11.66 5.21 0.60
N GLU A 175 -11.45 3.89 0.56
CA GLU A 175 -11.65 2.99 1.69
C GLU A 175 -10.73 3.31 2.87
N PHE A 176 -9.47 3.61 2.60
CA PHE A 176 -8.49 4.04 3.61
C PHE A 176 -8.95 5.32 4.30
N MET A 177 -9.36 6.34 3.52
CA MET A 177 -9.86 7.59 4.09
C MET A 177 -11.18 7.41 4.86
N LYS A 178 -12.04 6.48 4.43
CA LYS A 178 -13.31 6.18 5.10
C LYS A 178 -13.12 5.56 6.49
N GLN A 179 -11.97 4.95 6.80
CA GLN A 179 -11.69 4.44 8.14
C GLN A 179 -11.65 5.59 9.18
N TRP A 180 -11.20 6.76 8.74
CA TRP A 180 -11.10 7.95 9.59
C TRP A 180 -12.46 8.63 9.69
N ASN A 181 -13.30 8.20 10.64
CA ASN A 181 -14.60 8.79 10.91
C ASN A 181 -14.48 10.14 11.63
N VAL A 182 -13.96 11.13 10.91
CA VAL A 182 -13.66 12.49 11.42
C VAL A 182 -14.91 13.20 11.95
N GLY A 183 -16.09 12.92 11.38
CA GLY A 183 -17.36 13.47 11.88
C GLY A 183 -17.70 12.99 13.29
N VAL A 184 -17.57 11.70 13.56
CA VAL A 184 -17.76 11.14 14.92
C VAL A 184 -16.71 11.67 15.87
N TYR A 185 -15.45 11.74 15.44
CA TYR A 185 -14.37 12.33 16.23
C TYR A 185 -14.73 13.75 16.71
N PHE A 186 -15.11 14.66 15.80
CA PHE A 186 -15.47 16.03 16.19
C PHE A 186 -16.71 16.10 17.08
N SER A 187 -17.67 15.20 16.89
CA SER A 187 -18.87 15.12 17.73
C SER A 187 -18.52 14.75 19.18
N LEU A 188 -17.64 13.77 19.38
CA LEU A 188 -17.13 13.38 20.70
C LEU A 188 -16.31 14.50 21.35
N ARG A 189 -15.41 15.14 20.59
CA ARG A 189 -14.61 16.27 21.09
C ARG A 189 -15.48 17.44 21.55
N PHE A 190 -16.58 17.72 20.87
CA PHE A 190 -17.48 18.80 21.25
C PHE A 190 -18.22 18.50 22.56
N GLN A 191 -18.65 17.25 22.76
CA GLN A 191 -19.31 16.82 24.00
C GLN A 191 -18.40 16.88 25.23
N GLU A 192 -17.09 16.69 25.07
CA GLU A 192 -16.13 16.77 26.19
C GLU A 192 -15.82 18.21 26.65
N ILE A 193 -16.08 19.21 25.80
CA ILE A 193 -15.71 20.62 26.04
C ILE A 193 -16.94 21.46 26.45
N ALA A 194 -18.15 20.99 26.14
CA ALA A 194 -19.42 21.61 26.51
C ALA A 194 -19.80 21.32 27.97
#